data_AF-A0ABD6BSA2-F1
#
_entry.id   AF-A0ABD6BSA2-F1
#
_cell.length_a   1.000
_cell.length_b   1.000
_cell.length_c   1.000
_cell.angle_alpha   90.00
_cell.angle_beta   90.00
_cell.angle_gamma   90.00
#
_symmetry.space_group_name_H-M   'P 1'
#
loop_
_entity.id
_entity.type
_entity.pdbx_description
1 polymer ?
#
loop_
_entity_poly.entity_id
_entity_poly.type
_entity_poly.pdbx_seq_one_letter_code
_entity_poly.pdbx_strand_id
1 'polypeptide(L)'
;MRIVYDGTVLAEGQGADLRDQPIGPDAVEMAVTGDHPALTVDCPEPRRWWESLRRPDDGTPALDRIVDAARSRGHHPPAERALATAQRDLQRVRVETVDTAASRRRLADAGTEVDRLRERVAAARGRLESRRELGADTAEAAAALDDATRQLSEAETERIAAEQAHDAARRRARDARAARERRLRLQDRVANRRRDARRALATAVSERFAAAVEAVPGSASLSLDPLGVDGDPITAALAAARVADLRAPVVDATGRFDGDVEAAVAALDDPVVLV
;
A
#
# COMPACT_ATOMS: atom_id res chain seq x y z
N MET A 1 -17.23 5.73 -33.70
CA MET A 1 -16.30 6.83 -33.38
C MET A 1 -16.03 7.65 -34.64
N ARG A 2 -15.56 8.89 -34.49
CA ARG A 2 -15.08 9.72 -35.59
C ARG A 2 -13.73 10.34 -35.22
N ILE A 3 -12.75 10.24 -36.09
CA ILE A 3 -11.39 10.74 -35.86
C ILE A 3 -11.12 11.93 -36.77
N VAL A 4 -10.73 13.05 -36.18
CA VAL A 4 -10.43 14.31 -36.89
C VAL A 4 -9.02 14.76 -36.52
N TYR A 5 -8.20 15.03 -37.52
CA TYR A 5 -6.84 15.57 -37.36
C TYR A 5 -6.69 16.85 -38.15
N ASP A 6 -6.32 17.96 -37.50
CA ASP A 6 -6.19 19.29 -38.12
C ASP A 6 -7.43 19.69 -38.96
N GLY A 7 -8.63 19.39 -38.45
CA GLY A 7 -9.90 19.68 -39.11
C GLY A 7 -10.28 18.73 -40.26
N THR A 8 -9.41 17.76 -40.60
CA THR A 8 -9.67 16.74 -41.62
C THR A 8 -10.20 15.47 -40.97
N VAL A 9 -11.30 14.92 -41.49
CA VAL A 9 -11.82 13.62 -41.03
C VAL A 9 -10.92 12.52 -41.59
N LEU A 10 -10.25 11.80 -40.69
CA LEU A 10 -9.38 10.68 -41.05
C LEU A 10 -10.14 9.35 -41.12
N ALA A 11 -11.10 9.15 -40.21
CA ALA A 11 -11.89 7.93 -40.16
C ALA A 11 -13.25 8.17 -39.48
N GLU A 12 -14.25 7.35 -39.86
CA GLU A 12 -15.58 7.32 -39.25
C GLU A 12 -16.09 5.87 -39.25
N GLY A 13 -16.59 5.40 -38.10
CA GLY A 13 -17.09 4.03 -37.95
C GLY A 13 -16.57 3.33 -36.69
N GLN A 14 -16.44 2.00 -36.77
CA GLN A 14 -15.90 1.16 -35.69
C GLN A 14 -14.39 0.93 -35.83
N GLY A 15 -13.84 1.04 -37.05
CA GLY A 15 -12.42 0.85 -37.33
C GLY A 15 -11.78 2.12 -37.86
N ALA A 16 -10.56 2.41 -37.44
CA ALA A 16 -9.68 3.38 -38.06
C ALA A 16 -8.27 2.81 -38.22
N ASP A 17 -7.67 2.97 -39.39
CA ASP A 17 -6.27 2.64 -39.63
C ASP A 17 -5.49 3.95 -39.82
N LEU A 18 -4.60 4.24 -38.87
CA LEU A 18 -3.80 5.46 -38.83
C LEU A 18 -2.30 5.18 -39.04
N ARG A 19 -1.91 3.95 -39.41
CA ARG A 19 -0.49 3.57 -39.55
C ARG A 19 0.26 4.36 -40.64
N ASP A 20 -0.47 4.84 -41.65
CA ASP A 20 0.08 5.72 -42.69
C ASP A 20 0.16 7.21 -42.27
N GLN A 21 -0.34 7.54 -41.07
CA GLN A 21 -0.32 8.89 -40.51
C GLN A 21 0.83 9.04 -39.51
N PRO A 22 1.37 10.26 -39.32
CA PRO A 22 2.40 10.52 -38.31
C PRO A 22 1.80 10.61 -36.88
N ILE A 23 0.88 9.70 -36.53
CA ILE A 23 0.11 9.70 -35.29
C ILE A 23 0.46 8.41 -34.53
N GLY A 24 1.15 8.55 -33.39
CA GLY A 24 1.48 7.42 -32.53
C GLY A 24 0.34 7.03 -31.55
N PRO A 25 0.47 5.87 -30.88
CA PRO A 25 -0.53 5.38 -29.92
C PRO A 25 -0.82 6.36 -28.80
N ASP A 26 0.20 7.00 -28.23
CA ASP A 26 0.03 7.95 -27.12
C ASP A 26 -0.79 9.18 -27.54
N ALA A 27 -0.66 9.63 -28.79
CA ALA A 27 -1.43 10.75 -29.32
C ALA A 27 -2.92 10.40 -29.45
N VAL A 28 -3.23 9.17 -29.91
CA VAL A 28 -4.60 8.66 -29.96
C VAL A 28 -5.19 8.53 -28.55
N GLU A 29 -4.44 7.99 -27.60
CA GLU A 29 -4.89 7.86 -26.21
C GLU A 29 -5.22 9.22 -25.59
N MET A 30 -4.36 10.23 -25.79
CA MET A 30 -4.64 11.60 -25.37
C MET A 30 -5.87 12.20 -26.08
N ALA A 31 -6.08 11.86 -27.35
CA ALA A 31 -7.22 12.37 -28.10
C ALA A 31 -8.55 11.74 -27.64
N VAL A 32 -8.52 10.48 -27.20
CA VAL A 32 -9.68 9.79 -26.59
C VAL A 32 -10.06 10.44 -25.25
N THR A 33 -9.10 10.91 -24.46
CA THR A 33 -9.38 11.65 -23.22
C THR A 33 -9.66 13.14 -23.44
N GLY A 34 -9.55 13.64 -24.68
CA GLY A 34 -9.78 15.05 -25.03
C GLY A 34 -8.60 15.98 -24.73
N ASP A 35 -7.42 15.43 -24.45
CA ASP A 35 -6.21 16.16 -24.05
C ASP A 35 -5.27 16.49 -25.23
N HIS A 36 -5.53 15.97 -26.43
CA HIS A 36 -4.69 16.21 -27.61
C HIS A 36 -5.09 17.50 -28.35
N PRO A 37 -4.15 18.39 -28.71
CA PRO A 37 -4.46 19.72 -29.26
C PRO A 37 -4.97 19.73 -30.71
N ALA A 38 -4.59 18.74 -31.52
CA ALA A 38 -4.84 18.70 -32.98
C ALA A 38 -5.62 17.47 -33.45
N LEU A 39 -5.79 16.47 -32.58
CA LEU A 39 -6.42 15.19 -32.87
C LEU A 39 -7.62 15.07 -31.95
N THR A 40 -8.78 14.75 -32.51
CA THR A 40 -10.02 14.56 -31.77
C THR A 40 -10.58 13.19 -32.11
N VAL A 41 -10.90 12.40 -31.08
CA VAL A 41 -11.61 11.12 -31.22
C VAL A 41 -12.98 11.27 -30.58
N ASP A 42 -14.00 11.42 -31.40
CA ASP A 42 -15.39 11.48 -30.96
C ASP A 42 -15.87 10.06 -30.61
N CYS A 43 -15.92 9.78 -29.31
CA CYS A 43 -16.38 8.53 -28.73
C CYS A 43 -17.03 8.80 -27.35
N PRO A 44 -17.84 7.87 -26.82
CA PRO A 44 -18.32 7.99 -25.45
C PRO A 44 -17.17 8.12 -24.44
N GLU A 45 -17.42 8.83 -23.34
CA GLU A 45 -16.41 9.05 -22.30
C GLU A 45 -15.85 7.71 -21.77
N PRO A 46 -14.52 7.52 -21.81
CA PRO A 46 -13.89 6.29 -21.36
C PRO A 46 -14.17 6.04 -19.88
N ARG A 47 -14.49 4.79 -19.53
CA ARG A 47 -14.59 4.40 -18.12
C ARG A 47 -13.21 4.27 -17.51
N ARG A 48 -13.10 4.37 -16.18
CA ARG A 48 -11.83 4.17 -15.45
C ARG A 48 -11.08 2.86 -15.77
N TRP A 49 -11.77 1.84 -16.26
CA TRP A 49 -11.17 0.55 -16.63
C TRP A 49 -10.49 0.57 -18.00
N TRP A 50 -10.84 1.54 -18.84
CA TRP A 50 -10.20 1.73 -20.14
C TRP A 50 -8.70 1.97 -19.97
N GLU A 51 -8.27 2.63 -18.89
CA GLU A 51 -6.85 2.89 -18.62
C GLU A 51 -5.99 1.61 -18.68
N SER A 52 -6.43 0.50 -18.11
CA SER A 52 -5.67 -0.77 -18.13
C SER A 52 -5.95 -1.64 -19.37
N LEU A 53 -6.85 -1.24 -20.26
CA LEU A 53 -7.34 -2.05 -21.38
C LEU A 53 -7.18 -1.38 -22.74
N ARG A 54 -6.88 -0.08 -22.77
CA ARG A 54 -6.81 0.76 -23.98
C ARG A 54 -5.79 0.30 -24.99
N ARG A 55 -4.67 -0.28 -24.55
CA ARG A 55 -3.55 -0.67 -25.39
C ARG A 55 -3.02 -2.04 -24.98
N PRO A 56 -2.92 -3.02 -25.90
CA PRO A 56 -2.51 -4.39 -25.55
C PRO A 56 -1.03 -4.55 -25.12
N ASP A 57 -0.13 -3.67 -25.57
CA ASP A 57 1.33 -3.78 -25.42
C ASP A 57 1.95 -2.79 -24.42
N ASP A 58 1.15 -2.10 -23.61
CA ASP A 58 1.62 -1.09 -22.64
C ASP A 58 2.35 -1.67 -21.39
N GLY A 59 2.58 -2.98 -21.34
CA GLY A 59 3.23 -3.68 -20.23
C GLY A 59 2.32 -4.00 -19.03
N THR A 60 1.04 -3.63 -19.06
CA THR A 60 0.08 -3.95 -17.99
C THR A 60 -0.11 -5.48 -17.87
N PRO A 61 0.03 -6.06 -16.65
CA PRO A 61 -0.11 -7.50 -16.46
C PRO A 61 -1.47 -8.05 -16.89
N ALA A 62 -1.47 -9.14 -17.66
CA ALA A 62 -2.69 -9.75 -18.21
C ALA A 62 -3.77 -10.05 -17.15
N LEU A 63 -3.39 -10.54 -15.96
CA LEU A 63 -4.35 -10.81 -14.89
C LEU A 63 -5.05 -9.53 -14.40
N ASP A 64 -4.34 -8.40 -14.33
CA ASP A 64 -4.95 -7.13 -13.92
C ASP A 64 -5.95 -6.64 -14.98
N ARG A 65 -5.67 -6.85 -16.27
CA ARG A 65 -6.60 -6.59 -17.38
C ARG A 65 -7.88 -7.43 -17.27
N ILE A 66 -7.76 -8.74 -17.04
CA ILE A 66 -8.92 -9.63 -16.87
C ILE A 66 -9.78 -9.20 -15.68
N VAL A 67 -9.14 -8.79 -14.58
CA VAL A 67 -9.81 -8.29 -13.39
C VAL A 67 -10.57 -7.00 -13.68
N ASP A 68 -9.98 -6.06 -14.43
CA ASP A 68 -10.64 -4.81 -14.81
C ASP A 68 -11.72 -5.02 -15.88
N ALA A 69 -11.53 -5.96 -16.80
CA ALA A 69 -12.56 -6.40 -17.74
C ALA A 69 -13.79 -6.93 -16.98
N ALA A 70 -13.61 -7.79 -15.98
CA ALA A 70 -14.70 -8.26 -15.13
C ALA A 70 -15.44 -7.09 -14.43
N ARG A 71 -14.70 -6.10 -13.91
CA ARG A 71 -15.31 -4.94 -13.26
C ARG A 71 -16.02 -4.00 -14.22
N SER A 72 -15.53 -3.86 -15.46
CA SER A 72 -16.20 -3.07 -16.49
C SER A 72 -17.60 -3.61 -16.81
N ARG A 73 -17.78 -4.94 -16.68
CA ARG A 73 -19.06 -5.63 -16.78
C ARG A 73 -19.92 -5.60 -15.50
N GLY A 74 -19.49 -4.88 -14.47
CA GLY A 74 -20.24 -4.72 -13.22
C GLY A 74 -20.06 -5.85 -12.19
N HIS A 75 -19.08 -6.74 -12.37
CA HIS A 75 -18.78 -7.75 -11.36
C HIS A 75 -18.11 -7.10 -10.13
N HIS A 76 -18.76 -7.23 -8.97
CA HIS A 76 -18.29 -6.71 -7.68
C HIS A 76 -18.44 -7.77 -6.58
N PRO A 77 -17.46 -8.67 -6.43
CA PRO A 77 -17.59 -9.76 -5.46
C PRO A 77 -17.59 -9.23 -4.02
N PRO A 78 -18.25 -9.93 -3.07
CA PRO A 78 -18.24 -9.55 -1.66
C PRO A 78 -16.84 -9.35 -1.07
N ALA A 79 -15.85 -10.08 -1.61
CA ALA A 79 -14.44 -9.96 -1.23
C ALA A 79 -13.88 -8.54 -1.41
N GLU A 80 -14.37 -7.73 -2.37
CA GLU A 80 -13.94 -6.34 -2.54
C GLU A 80 -14.39 -5.45 -1.37
N ARG A 81 -15.63 -5.60 -0.90
CA ARG A 81 -16.11 -4.87 0.31
C ARG A 81 -15.31 -5.28 1.54
N ALA A 82 -14.98 -6.56 1.63
CA ALA A 82 -14.21 -7.13 2.72
C ALA A 82 -12.73 -6.65 2.69
N LEU A 83 -12.16 -6.49 1.49
CA LEU A 83 -10.84 -5.89 1.25
C LEU A 83 -10.83 -4.42 1.66
N ALA A 84 -11.80 -3.63 1.19
CA ALA A 84 -11.91 -2.21 1.55
C ALA A 84 -12.02 -2.01 3.07
N THR A 85 -12.76 -2.88 3.76
CA THR A 85 -12.86 -2.88 5.22
C THR A 85 -11.52 -3.20 5.89
N ALA A 86 -10.83 -4.25 5.44
CA ALA A 86 -9.51 -4.60 5.97
C ALA A 86 -8.46 -3.50 5.73
N GLN A 87 -8.51 -2.82 4.58
CA GLN A 87 -7.64 -1.67 4.28
C GLN A 87 -7.90 -0.49 5.21
N ARG A 88 -9.18 -0.14 5.45
CA ARG A 88 -9.55 0.90 6.42
C ARG A 88 -9.08 0.55 7.84
N ASP A 89 -9.25 -0.70 8.26
CA ASP A 89 -8.80 -1.14 9.58
C ASP A 89 -7.28 -1.10 9.72
N LEU A 90 -6.54 -1.40 8.65
CA LEU A 90 -5.09 -1.30 8.59
C LEU A 90 -4.63 0.17 8.69
N GLN A 91 -5.26 1.09 7.96
CA GLN A 91 -4.94 2.52 8.00
C GLN A 91 -5.15 3.14 9.38
N ARG A 92 -6.08 2.61 10.17
CA ARG A 92 -6.33 3.07 11.55
C ARG A 92 -5.25 2.64 12.54
N VAL A 93 -4.44 1.61 12.25
CA VAL A 93 -3.40 1.16 13.19
C VAL A 93 -2.21 2.10 13.14
N ARG A 94 -1.96 2.76 14.27
CA ARG A 94 -0.72 3.51 14.51
C ARG A 94 0.18 2.69 15.41
N VAL A 95 1.46 2.63 15.06
CA VAL A 95 2.49 1.93 15.84
C VAL A 95 3.46 2.98 16.35
N GLU A 96 3.52 3.14 17.67
CA GLU A 96 4.49 4.01 18.33
C GLU A 96 5.89 3.36 18.32
N THR A 97 6.93 4.17 18.19
CA THR A 97 8.31 3.74 18.44
C THR A 97 8.67 4.11 19.87
N VAL A 98 8.88 3.10 20.73
CA VAL A 98 9.14 3.31 22.16
C VAL A 98 10.54 2.82 22.51
N ASP A 99 11.40 3.72 22.98
CA ASP A 99 12.66 3.35 23.61
C ASP A 99 12.49 3.20 25.13
N THR A 100 12.90 2.03 25.64
CA THR A 100 12.91 1.74 27.08
C THR A 100 14.31 1.84 27.68
N ALA A 101 15.36 1.88 26.86
CA ALA A 101 16.74 1.86 27.32
C ALA A 101 17.08 3.12 28.14
N ALA A 102 16.67 4.30 27.68
CA ALA A 102 16.88 5.54 28.43
C ALA A 102 16.22 5.51 29.82
N SER A 103 14.95 5.11 29.90
CA SER A 103 14.23 5.02 31.18
C SER A 103 14.85 4.00 32.14
N ARG A 104 15.35 2.87 31.61
CA ARG A 104 16.00 1.81 32.39
C ARG A 104 17.33 2.28 32.97
N ARG A 105 18.14 3.01 32.19
CA ARG A 105 19.40 3.59 32.65
C ARG A 105 19.15 4.58 33.80
N ARG A 106 18.21 5.52 33.62
CA ARG A 106 17.86 6.48 34.67
C ARG A 106 17.44 5.81 35.98
N LEU A 107 16.64 4.74 35.91
CA LEU A 107 16.25 3.98 37.11
C LEU A 107 17.46 3.33 37.81
N ALA A 108 18.40 2.76 37.04
CA ALA A 108 19.62 2.18 37.60
C ALA A 108 20.52 3.25 38.24
N ASP A 109 20.68 4.40 37.58
CA ASP A 109 21.47 5.53 38.10
C ASP A 109 20.86 6.07 39.40
N ALA A 110 19.54 6.28 39.43
CA ALA A 110 18.84 6.74 40.63
C ALA A 110 18.91 5.73 41.78
N GLY A 111 18.82 4.43 41.48
CA GLY A 111 19.02 3.37 42.48
C GLY A 111 20.44 3.40 43.07
N THR A 112 21.45 3.55 42.22
CA THR A 112 22.87 3.61 42.62
C THR A 112 23.13 4.84 43.51
N GLU A 113 22.53 5.98 43.19
CA GLU A 113 22.67 7.20 43.98
C GLU A 113 22.01 7.10 45.37
N VAL A 114 20.83 6.46 45.45
CA VAL A 114 20.17 6.17 46.73
C VAL A 114 21.05 5.30 47.62
N ASP A 115 21.64 4.23 47.06
CA ASP A 115 22.52 3.34 47.83
C ASP A 115 23.76 4.08 48.35
N ARG A 116 24.40 4.89 47.50
CA ARG A 116 25.53 5.76 47.89
C ARG A 116 25.17 6.74 49.02
N LEU A 117 23.97 7.34 48.96
CA LEU A 117 23.51 8.29 49.97
C LEU A 117 23.13 7.61 51.30
N ARG A 118 22.60 6.39 51.27
CA ARG A 118 22.37 5.58 52.48
C ARG A 118 23.66 5.28 53.22
N GLU A 119 24.71 4.91 52.50
CA GLU A 119 26.05 4.72 53.08
C GLU A 119 26.59 6.01 53.71
N ARG A 120 26.42 7.15 53.03
CA ARG A 120 26.81 8.47 53.57
C ARG A 120 26.06 8.83 54.85
N VAL A 121 24.74 8.59 54.90
CA VAL A 121 23.93 8.81 56.11
C VAL A 121 24.42 7.92 57.25
N ALA A 122 24.67 6.63 57.00
CA ALA A 122 25.20 5.71 58.00
C ALA A 122 26.55 6.17 58.55
N ALA A 123 27.46 6.60 57.67
CA ALA A 123 28.76 7.14 58.07
C ALA A 123 28.64 8.45 58.86
N ALA A 124 27.73 9.35 58.48
CA ALA A 124 27.48 10.59 59.21
C ALA A 124 26.88 10.35 60.60
N ARG A 125 25.94 9.39 60.72
CA ARG A 125 25.42 8.94 62.02
C ARG A 125 26.51 8.39 62.91
N GLY A 126 27.36 7.50 62.38
CA GLY A 126 28.50 6.94 63.13
C GLY A 126 29.45 8.03 63.64
N ARG A 127 29.82 9.01 62.81
CA ARG A 127 30.67 10.14 63.23
C ARG A 127 30.04 10.99 64.33
N LEU A 128 28.74 11.29 64.23
CA LEU A 128 28.02 12.07 65.24
C LEU A 128 28.01 11.33 66.58
N GLU A 129 27.78 10.02 66.58
CA GLU A 129 27.76 9.22 67.79
C GLU A 129 29.13 9.17 68.48
N SER A 130 30.21 8.91 67.72
CA SER A 130 31.56 8.93 68.28
C SER A 130 31.95 10.30 68.88
N ARG A 131 31.48 11.41 68.29
CA ARG A 131 31.72 12.75 68.86
C ARG A 131 30.97 12.96 70.18
N ARG A 132 29.74 12.45 70.29
CA ARG A 132 28.95 12.48 71.54
C ARG A 132 29.61 11.67 72.64
N GLU A 133 30.07 10.46 72.32
CA GLU A 133 30.76 9.56 73.27
C GLU A 133 32.04 10.19 73.83
N LEU A 134 32.78 10.92 72.98
CA LEU A 134 34.01 11.61 73.38
C LEU A 134 33.78 12.97 74.05
N GLY A 135 32.52 13.41 74.20
CA GLY A 135 32.19 14.73 74.74
C GLY A 135 32.70 15.90 73.89
N ALA A 136 32.95 15.67 72.60
CA ALA A 136 33.45 16.67 71.66
C ALA A 136 32.32 17.52 71.07
N ASP A 137 32.65 18.63 70.42
CA ASP A 137 31.67 19.42 69.65
C ASP A 137 31.03 18.56 68.54
N THR A 138 29.70 18.64 68.46
CA THR A 138 28.84 17.84 67.58
C THR A 138 28.18 18.65 66.48
N ALA A 139 28.29 19.99 66.49
CA ALA A 139 27.54 20.87 65.59
C ALA A 139 27.77 20.53 64.10
N GLU A 140 29.03 20.37 63.70
CA GLU A 140 29.40 20.03 62.32
C GLU A 140 28.92 18.63 61.92
N ALA A 141 29.07 17.64 62.82
CA ALA A 141 28.64 16.27 62.55
C ALA A 141 27.11 16.15 62.45
N ALA A 142 26.38 16.94 63.22
CA ALA A 142 24.92 17.03 63.16
C ALA A 142 24.47 17.68 61.84
N ALA A 143 25.09 18.79 61.44
CA ALA A 143 24.79 19.45 60.16
C ALA A 143 25.08 18.53 58.96
N ALA A 144 26.18 17.77 58.99
CA ALA A 144 26.52 16.82 57.94
C ALA A 144 25.53 15.65 57.85
N LEU A 145 24.98 15.19 58.98
CA LEU A 145 23.93 14.18 59.00
C LEU A 145 22.61 14.71 58.43
N ASP A 146 22.23 15.94 58.80
CA ASP A 146 21.01 16.58 58.29
C ASP A 146 21.08 16.77 56.77
N ASP A 147 22.21 17.28 56.25
CA ASP A 147 22.45 17.42 54.82
C ASP A 147 22.43 16.08 54.07
N ALA A 148 23.08 15.04 54.61
CA ALA A 148 23.06 13.71 54.02
C ALA A 148 21.64 13.11 53.99
N THR A 149 20.85 13.34 55.04
CA THR A 149 19.46 12.87 55.13
C THR A 149 18.58 13.57 54.11
N ARG A 150 18.73 14.89 53.97
CA ARG A 150 18.02 15.68 52.95
C ARG A 150 18.33 15.20 51.53
N GLN A 151 19.60 15.03 51.20
CA GLN A 151 20.02 14.51 49.89
C GLN A 151 19.47 13.10 49.64
N LEU A 152 19.45 12.22 50.66
CA LEU A 152 18.85 10.90 50.54
C LEU A 152 17.35 10.98 50.21
N SER A 153 16.59 11.83 50.90
CA SER A 153 15.15 11.99 50.62
C SER A 153 14.88 12.52 49.20
N GLU A 154 15.70 13.44 48.70
CA GLU A 154 15.63 13.92 47.32
C GLU A 154 15.92 12.79 46.32
N ALA A 155 16.98 11.99 46.54
CA ALA A 155 17.34 10.87 45.68
C ALA A 155 16.30 9.73 45.70
N GLU A 156 15.70 9.44 46.86
CA GLU A 156 14.62 8.46 46.96
C GLU A 156 13.38 8.90 46.17
N THR A 157 13.09 10.21 46.16
CA THR A 157 12.03 10.78 45.34
C THR A 157 12.33 10.64 43.84
N GLU A 158 13.57 10.94 43.42
CA GLU A 158 14.00 10.75 42.02
C GLU A 158 13.93 9.28 41.60
N ARG A 159 14.32 8.35 42.48
CA ARG A 159 14.22 6.91 42.20
C ARG A 159 12.78 6.48 41.94
N ILE A 160 11.84 6.93 42.77
CA ILE A 160 10.40 6.65 42.58
C ILE A 160 9.92 7.23 41.24
N ALA A 161 10.31 8.45 40.90
CA ALA A 161 9.96 9.06 39.62
C ALA A 161 10.54 8.28 38.42
N ALA A 162 11.80 7.84 38.53
CA ALA A 162 12.47 7.03 37.52
C ALA A 162 11.79 5.66 37.34
N GLU A 163 11.35 5.03 38.43
CA GLU A 163 10.63 3.75 38.42
C GLU A 163 9.28 3.90 37.70
N GLN A 164 8.50 4.90 38.07
CA GLN A 164 7.21 5.21 37.42
C GLN A 164 7.38 5.49 35.93
N ALA A 165 8.42 6.24 35.54
CA ALA A 165 8.74 6.54 34.15
C ALA A 165 9.14 5.26 33.38
N HIS A 166 9.93 4.39 33.99
CA HIS A 166 10.31 3.11 33.39
C HIS A 166 9.11 2.19 33.17
N ASP A 167 8.22 2.09 34.15
CA ASP A 167 7.00 1.31 34.06
C ASP A 167 6.04 1.84 33.00
N ALA A 168 5.89 3.16 32.90
CA ALA A 168 5.10 3.78 31.85
C ALA A 168 5.70 3.50 30.45
N ALA A 169 7.02 3.60 30.30
CA ALA A 169 7.70 3.25 29.05
C ALA A 169 7.53 1.77 28.70
N ARG A 170 7.60 0.87 29.69
CA ARG A 170 7.40 -0.57 29.50
C ARG A 170 5.97 -0.90 29.07
N ARG A 171 4.96 -0.24 29.64
CA ARG A 171 3.55 -0.37 29.21
C ARG A 171 3.39 0.07 27.75
N ARG A 172 3.83 1.28 27.40
CA ARG A 172 3.79 1.78 26.01
C ARG A 172 4.51 0.86 25.04
N ALA A 173 5.66 0.31 25.41
CA ALA A 173 6.39 -0.64 24.58
C ALA A 173 5.62 -1.95 24.33
N ARG A 174 4.83 -2.43 25.31
CA ARG A 174 3.94 -3.59 25.12
C ARG A 174 2.79 -3.24 24.18
N ASP A 175 2.17 -2.09 24.36
CA ASP A 175 1.07 -1.62 23.51
C ASP A 175 1.52 -1.42 22.07
N ALA A 176 2.72 -0.85 21.86
CA ALA A 176 3.35 -0.70 20.56
C ALA A 176 3.60 -2.06 19.88
N ARG A 177 4.04 -3.07 20.62
CA ARG A 177 4.22 -4.44 20.10
C ARG A 177 2.88 -5.06 19.71
N ALA A 178 1.85 -4.95 20.55
CA ALA A 178 0.50 -5.44 20.25
C ALA A 178 -0.10 -4.75 19.01
N ALA A 179 0.11 -3.44 18.87
CA ALA A 179 -0.30 -2.69 17.68
C ALA A 179 0.44 -3.16 16.42
N ARG A 180 1.75 -3.41 16.51
CA ARG A 180 2.54 -3.97 15.40
C ARG A 180 2.03 -5.35 14.99
N GLU A 181 1.75 -6.23 15.94
CA GLU A 181 1.18 -7.55 15.67
C GLU A 181 -0.21 -7.45 15.00
N ARG A 182 -1.08 -6.57 15.50
CA ARG A 182 -2.38 -6.28 14.87
C ARG A 182 -2.20 -5.79 13.43
N ARG A 183 -1.22 -4.92 13.18
CA ARG A 183 -0.91 -4.40 11.84
C ARG A 183 -0.50 -5.54 10.89
N LEU A 184 0.39 -6.43 11.31
CA LEU A 184 0.84 -7.58 10.50
C LEU A 184 -0.34 -8.48 10.12
N ARG A 185 -1.17 -8.87 11.09
CA ARG A 185 -2.38 -9.68 10.83
C ARG A 185 -3.35 -9.01 9.85
N LEU A 186 -3.47 -7.69 9.90
CA LEU A 186 -4.30 -6.93 8.96
C LEU A 186 -3.68 -6.84 7.57
N GLN A 187 -2.35 -6.72 7.45
CA GLN A 187 -1.65 -6.78 6.16
C GLN A 187 -1.87 -8.13 5.49
N ASP A 188 -1.74 -9.24 6.23
CA ASP A 188 -2.02 -10.59 5.72
C ASP A 188 -3.47 -10.73 5.29
N ARG A 189 -4.40 -10.22 6.09
CA ARG A 189 -5.82 -10.19 5.73
C ARG A 189 -6.07 -9.42 4.45
N VAL A 190 -5.45 -8.25 4.27
CA VAL A 190 -5.55 -7.45 3.03
C VAL A 190 -5.01 -8.25 1.85
N ALA A 191 -3.84 -8.87 1.99
CA ALA A 191 -3.24 -9.69 0.93
C ALA A 191 -4.16 -10.86 0.53
N ASN A 192 -4.69 -11.60 1.52
CA ASN A 192 -5.61 -12.70 1.29
C ASN A 192 -6.89 -12.23 0.60
N ARG A 193 -7.53 -11.16 1.10
CA ARG A 193 -8.76 -10.63 0.50
C ARG A 193 -8.55 -10.07 -0.91
N ARG A 194 -7.36 -9.54 -1.21
CA ARG A 194 -7.00 -9.15 -2.59
C ARG A 194 -6.92 -10.37 -3.51
N ARG A 195 -6.29 -11.46 -3.06
CA ARG A 195 -6.26 -12.73 -3.82
C ARG A 195 -7.67 -13.28 -4.05
N ASP A 196 -8.50 -13.30 -3.01
CA ASP A 196 -9.88 -13.78 -3.10
C ASP A 196 -10.72 -12.95 -4.08
N ALA A 197 -10.59 -11.61 -4.03
CA ALA A 197 -11.29 -10.70 -4.94
C ALA A 197 -10.85 -10.91 -6.39
N ARG A 198 -9.53 -11.00 -6.64
CA ARG A 198 -9.00 -11.25 -7.99
C ARG A 198 -9.46 -12.61 -8.54
N ARG A 199 -9.41 -13.67 -7.71
CA ARG A 199 -9.91 -15.00 -8.11
C ARG A 199 -11.39 -14.95 -8.45
N ALA A 200 -12.21 -14.35 -7.61
CA ALA A 200 -13.65 -14.26 -7.86
C ALA A 200 -13.98 -13.49 -9.15
N LEU A 201 -13.25 -12.41 -9.45
CA LEU A 201 -13.40 -11.66 -10.70
C LEU A 201 -12.96 -12.48 -11.91
N ALA A 202 -11.79 -13.12 -11.84
CA ALA A 202 -11.29 -14.00 -12.89
C ALA A 202 -12.23 -15.18 -13.17
N THR A 203 -12.74 -15.83 -12.13
CA THR A 203 -13.75 -16.90 -12.25
C THR A 203 -15.04 -16.40 -12.90
N ALA A 204 -15.49 -15.17 -12.60
CA ALA A 204 -16.74 -14.63 -13.17
C ALA A 204 -16.66 -14.44 -14.70
N VAL A 205 -15.46 -14.28 -15.26
CA VAL A 205 -15.24 -14.07 -16.69
C VAL A 205 -14.46 -15.20 -17.37
N SER A 206 -14.14 -16.31 -16.69
CA SER A 206 -13.22 -17.33 -17.21
C SER A 206 -13.70 -17.95 -18.52
N GLU A 207 -14.98 -18.29 -18.62
CA GLU A 207 -15.57 -18.86 -19.85
C GLU A 207 -15.58 -17.83 -20.99
N ARG A 208 -15.91 -16.57 -20.69
CA ARG A 208 -15.88 -15.48 -21.68
C ARG A 208 -14.47 -15.19 -22.16
N PHE A 209 -13.49 -15.23 -21.25
CA PHE A 209 -12.09 -15.05 -21.58
C PHE A 209 -11.58 -16.18 -22.47
N ALA A 210 -11.91 -17.44 -22.17
CA ALA A 210 -11.56 -18.55 -23.04
C ALA A 210 -12.14 -18.40 -24.45
N ALA A 211 -13.42 -18.03 -24.56
CA ALA A 211 -14.04 -17.74 -25.87
C ALA A 211 -13.41 -16.53 -26.58
N ALA A 212 -12.97 -15.52 -25.82
CA ALA A 212 -12.30 -14.36 -26.38
C ALA A 212 -10.90 -14.67 -26.90
N VAL A 213 -10.16 -15.56 -26.24
CA VAL A 213 -8.85 -16.04 -26.73
C VAL A 213 -9.00 -16.70 -28.09
N GLU A 214 -10.02 -17.54 -28.29
CA GLU A 214 -10.26 -18.20 -29.58
C GLU A 214 -10.61 -17.22 -30.71
N ALA A 215 -11.03 -16.00 -30.38
CA ALA A 215 -11.41 -14.97 -31.34
C ALA A 215 -10.27 -14.00 -31.72
N VAL A 216 -9.12 -14.06 -31.03
CA VAL A 216 -8.00 -13.14 -31.25
C VAL A 216 -6.73 -13.88 -31.68
N PRO A 217 -5.77 -13.22 -32.36
CA PRO A 217 -4.55 -13.89 -32.81
C PRO A 217 -3.65 -14.34 -31.66
N GLY A 218 -3.30 -15.63 -31.65
CA GLY A 218 -2.33 -16.23 -30.74
C GLY A 218 -2.96 -17.22 -29.76
N SER A 219 -2.31 -17.46 -28.61
CA SER A 219 -2.84 -18.36 -27.58
C SER A 219 -2.51 -17.87 -26.17
N ALA A 220 -3.51 -17.94 -25.31
CA ALA A 220 -3.39 -17.64 -23.88
C ALA A 220 -4.42 -18.47 -23.09
N SER A 221 -4.16 -18.72 -21.81
CA SER A 221 -5.12 -19.40 -20.95
C SER A 221 -5.11 -18.80 -19.54
N LEU A 222 -6.28 -18.88 -18.89
CA LEU A 222 -6.46 -18.40 -17.52
C LEU A 222 -6.49 -19.60 -16.57
N SER A 223 -5.50 -19.71 -15.69
CA SER A 223 -5.51 -20.65 -14.58
C SER A 223 -6.12 -19.99 -13.33
N LEU A 224 -6.98 -20.72 -12.62
CA LEU A 224 -7.59 -20.28 -11.36
C LEU A 224 -6.86 -20.83 -10.12
N ASP A 225 -6.00 -21.84 -10.31
CA ASP A 225 -5.21 -22.47 -9.25
C ASP A 225 -3.87 -23.05 -9.78
N PRO A 226 -2.72 -22.38 -9.56
CA PRO A 226 -2.58 -21.02 -9.02
C PRO A 226 -3.20 -19.97 -9.96
N LEU A 227 -3.72 -18.87 -9.40
CA LEU A 227 -4.30 -17.79 -10.21
C LEU A 227 -3.23 -17.12 -11.08
N GLY A 228 -3.35 -17.24 -12.40
CA GLY A 228 -2.36 -16.74 -13.35
C GLY A 228 -2.84 -16.82 -14.80
N VAL A 229 -2.06 -16.23 -15.70
CA VAL A 229 -2.28 -16.30 -17.15
C VAL A 229 -1.05 -16.92 -17.77
N ASP A 230 -1.26 -17.97 -18.56
CA ASP A 230 -0.21 -18.65 -19.30
C ASP A 230 -0.33 -18.34 -20.81
N GLY A 231 0.79 -18.33 -21.53
CA GLY A 231 0.84 -18.05 -22.97
C GLY A 231 1.24 -16.61 -23.31
N ASP A 232 0.78 -16.12 -24.46
CA ASP A 232 1.19 -14.83 -25.02
C ASP A 232 0.47 -13.65 -24.33
N PRO A 233 1.20 -12.72 -23.70
CA PRO A 233 0.60 -11.59 -22.98
C PRO A 233 -0.21 -10.65 -23.88
N ILE A 234 0.16 -10.50 -25.17
CA ILE A 234 -0.60 -9.64 -26.11
C ILE A 234 -1.94 -10.29 -26.44
N THR A 235 -1.94 -11.59 -26.71
CA THR A 235 -3.18 -12.37 -26.92
C THR A 235 -4.11 -12.22 -25.71
N ALA A 236 -3.57 -12.37 -24.50
CA ALA A 236 -4.35 -12.21 -23.28
C ALA A 236 -4.90 -10.79 -23.09
N ALA A 237 -4.15 -9.76 -23.49
CA ALA A 237 -4.60 -8.37 -23.43
C ALA A 237 -5.73 -8.09 -24.43
N LEU A 238 -5.60 -8.56 -25.68
CA LEU A 238 -6.67 -8.47 -26.70
C LEU A 238 -7.93 -9.21 -26.25
N ALA A 239 -7.79 -10.42 -25.72
CA ALA A 239 -8.92 -11.19 -25.19
C ALA A 239 -9.58 -10.48 -23.99
N ALA A 240 -8.80 -9.86 -23.10
CA ALA A 240 -9.34 -9.07 -22.00
C ALA A 240 -10.09 -7.81 -22.47
N ALA A 241 -9.59 -7.14 -23.51
CA ALA A 241 -10.27 -6.01 -24.15
C ALA A 241 -11.63 -6.45 -24.73
N ARG A 242 -11.69 -7.56 -25.48
CA ARG A 242 -12.94 -8.13 -26.01
C ARG A 242 -13.96 -8.49 -24.93
N VAL A 243 -13.51 -8.92 -23.75
CA VAL A 243 -14.42 -9.24 -22.64
C VAL A 243 -15.04 -7.97 -22.02
N ALA A 244 -14.31 -6.87 -22.05
CA ALA A 244 -14.66 -5.65 -21.33
C ALA A 244 -15.84 -4.88 -21.96
N ASP A 245 -16.34 -3.89 -21.21
CA ASP A 245 -17.29 -2.86 -21.68
C ASP A 245 -16.52 -1.52 -21.68
N LEU A 246 -15.76 -1.28 -22.77
CA LEU A 246 -14.73 -0.22 -22.83
C LEU A 246 -15.28 1.17 -23.12
N ARG A 247 -16.39 1.27 -23.86
CA ARG A 247 -17.03 2.53 -24.31
C ARG A 247 -16.17 3.47 -25.16
N ALA A 248 -14.87 3.25 -25.22
CA ALA A 248 -13.87 4.00 -25.96
C ALA A 248 -13.00 3.02 -26.75
N PRO A 249 -12.37 3.44 -27.86
CA PRO A 249 -11.66 2.53 -28.74
C PRO A 249 -10.45 1.87 -28.07
N VAL A 250 -10.12 0.67 -28.55
CA VAL A 250 -8.82 0.02 -28.32
C VAL A 250 -7.81 0.60 -29.32
N VAL A 251 -6.67 1.05 -28.81
CA VAL A 251 -5.52 1.52 -29.58
C VAL A 251 -4.55 0.37 -29.73
N ASP A 252 -4.45 -0.18 -30.95
CA ASP A 252 -3.63 -1.35 -31.23
C ASP A 252 -2.42 -0.98 -32.10
N ALA A 253 -1.24 -1.06 -31.49
CA ALA A 253 0.06 -0.88 -32.13
C ALA A 253 0.80 -2.22 -32.36
N THR A 254 0.15 -3.36 -32.07
CA THR A 254 0.84 -4.66 -31.98
C THR A 254 1.08 -5.33 -33.33
N GLY A 255 0.40 -4.87 -34.39
CA GLY A 255 0.48 -5.45 -35.73
C GLY A 255 -0.14 -6.85 -35.85
N ARG A 256 -0.90 -7.33 -34.85
CA ARG A 256 -1.42 -8.72 -34.81
C ARG A 256 -2.49 -9.03 -35.84
N PHE A 257 -3.14 -8.01 -36.39
CA PHE A 257 -4.17 -8.15 -37.40
C PHE A 257 -3.65 -7.89 -38.82
N ASP A 258 -2.32 -7.85 -39.03
CA ASP A 258 -1.68 -7.57 -40.33
C ASP A 258 -2.17 -6.28 -41.01
N GLY A 259 -2.76 -5.37 -40.23
CA GLY A 259 -3.34 -4.13 -40.74
C GLY A 259 -4.79 -4.20 -41.21
N ASP A 260 -5.43 -5.35 -41.08
CA ASP A 260 -6.85 -5.49 -41.35
C ASP A 260 -7.67 -4.95 -40.18
N VAL A 261 -8.12 -3.71 -40.33
CA VAL A 261 -8.96 -3.03 -39.32
C VAL A 261 -10.32 -3.70 -39.16
N GLU A 262 -10.88 -4.33 -40.20
CA GLU A 262 -12.15 -5.03 -40.10
C GLU A 262 -11.99 -6.33 -39.31
N ALA A 263 -10.89 -7.05 -39.52
CA ALA A 263 -10.53 -8.21 -38.70
C ALA A 263 -10.32 -7.83 -37.23
N ALA A 264 -9.65 -6.71 -36.96
CA ALA A 264 -9.44 -6.22 -35.60
C ALA A 264 -10.77 -5.88 -34.90
N VAL A 265 -11.67 -5.15 -35.57
CA VAL A 265 -13.01 -4.82 -35.05
C VAL A 265 -13.83 -6.10 -34.81
N ALA A 266 -13.82 -7.06 -35.73
CA ALA A 266 -14.53 -8.32 -35.55
C ALA A 266 -13.97 -9.14 -34.37
N ALA A 267 -12.64 -9.16 -34.22
CA ALA A 267 -11.94 -9.89 -33.17
C ALA A 267 -12.06 -9.23 -31.79
N LEU A 268 -12.22 -7.91 -31.71
CA LEU A 268 -12.39 -7.21 -30.43
C LEU A 268 -13.85 -6.92 -30.07
N ASP A 269 -14.78 -6.94 -31.04
CA ASP A 269 -16.19 -6.59 -30.85
C ASP A 269 -16.38 -5.20 -30.21
N ASP A 270 -15.42 -4.30 -30.45
CA ASP A 270 -15.33 -2.94 -29.92
C ASP A 270 -14.65 -2.04 -30.98
N PRO A 271 -14.77 -0.70 -30.88
CA PRO A 271 -14.06 0.19 -31.78
C PRO A 271 -12.53 0.05 -31.69
N VAL A 272 -11.83 0.06 -32.82
CA VAL A 272 -10.38 -0.13 -32.89
C VAL A 272 -9.69 0.96 -33.70
N VAL A 273 -8.59 1.48 -33.18
CA VAL A 273 -7.66 2.34 -33.90
C VAL A 273 -6.33 1.60 -34.06
N LEU A 274 -5.96 1.26 -35.30
CA LEU A 274 -4.64 0.73 -35.62
C LEU A 274 -3.66 1.88 -35.79
N VAL A 275 -2.48 1.77 -35.17
CA VAL A 275 -1.41 2.80 -35.15
C VAL A 275 -0.03 2.19 -35.30
#